data_AF-A0A2I8A0S9-F1
#
_entry.id   AF-A0A2I8A0S9-F1
#
_cell.length_a   1.000
_cell.length_b   1.000
_cell.length_c   1.000
_cell.angle_alpha   90.00
_cell.angle_beta   90.00
_cell.angle_gamma   90.00
#
_symmetry.space_group_name_H-M   'P 1'
#
loop_
_entity.id
_entity.type
_entity.pdbx_description
1 polymer ?
#
loop_
_entity_poly.entity_id
_entity_poly.type
_entity_poly.pdbx_seq_one_letter_code
_entity_poly.pdbx_strand_id
1 'polypeptide(L)' 'MFGLSELKQTRVYQEGKLEGKQEAKLEAIPKLLALGSTVEQIVQALDLETAQVQQAIPNE' A
#
# COMPACT_ATOMS: atom_id res chain seq x y z
N MET A 1 -5.95 4.54 32.51
CA MET A 1 -5.98 3.41 31.55
C MET A 1 -5.72 3.99 30.18
N PHE A 2 -4.79 3.42 29.43
CA PHE A 2 -4.47 3.90 28.09
C PHE A 2 -5.59 3.50 27.11
N GLY A 3 -6.29 4.47 26.54
CA GLY A 3 -7.42 4.27 25.65
C GLY A 3 -7.03 4.23 24.17
N LEU A 4 -7.88 3.62 23.32
CA LEU A 4 -7.67 3.60 21.87
C LEU A 4 -7.58 5.02 21.26
N SER A 5 -8.24 5.99 21.86
CA SER A 5 -8.18 7.41 21.45
C SER A 5 -6.79 8.01 21.65
N GLU A 6 -6.11 7.63 22.74
CA GLU A 6 -4.75 8.11 23.07
C GLU A 6 -3.72 7.41 22.18
N LEU A 7 -3.89 6.10 21.91
CA LEU A 7 -3.06 5.36 20.95
C LEU A 7 -3.09 6.02 19.57
N LYS A 8 -4.27 6.41 19.07
CA LYS A 8 -4.43 7.03 17.75
C LYS A 8 -3.68 8.35 17.59
N GLN A 9 -3.45 9.07 18.70
CA GLN A 9 -2.70 10.32 18.71
C GLN A 9 -1.19 10.09 18.79
N THR A 10 -0.73 8.90 19.16
CA THR A 10 0.70 8.59 19.18
C THR A 10 1.30 8.65 17.79
N ARG A 11 2.58 9.01 17.72
CA ARG A 11 3.35 9.01 16.48
C ARG A 11 3.41 7.61 15.85
N VAL A 12 3.67 6.60 16.67
CA VAL A 12 3.77 5.18 16.26
C VAL A 12 2.50 4.70 15.56
N TYR A 13 1.31 5.06 16.06
CA TYR A 13 0.06 4.67 15.40
C TYR A 13 -0.12 5.35 14.03
N GLN A 14 0.27 6.62 13.92
CA GLN A 14 0.18 7.36 12.67
C GLN A 14 1.16 6.83 11.63
N GLU A 15 2.39 6.52 12.05
CA GLU A 15 3.42 5.86 11.23
C GLU A 15 2.92 4.49 10.76
N GLY A 16 2.48 3.62 11.67
CA GLY A 16 1.95 2.31 11.30
C GLY A 16 0.72 2.36 10.38
N LYS A 17 -0.12 3.40 10.51
CA LYS A 17 -1.24 3.62 9.58
C LYS A 17 -0.77 4.03 8.19
N LEU A 18 0.30 4.81 8.08
CA LEU A 18 0.88 5.21 6.80
C LEU A 18 1.59 4.01 6.15
N GLU A 19 2.41 3.29 6.91
CA GLU A 19 3.09 2.07 6.48
C GLU A 19 2.08 1.02 6.00
N GLY A 20 1.06 0.71 6.81
CA GLY A 20 0.04 -0.28 6.43
C GLY A 20 -0.78 0.12 5.20
N LYS A 21 -1.00 1.42 4.95
CA LYS A 21 -1.60 1.89 3.69
C LYS A 21 -0.69 1.65 2.50
N GLN A 22 0.61 1.89 2.65
CA GLN A 22 1.60 1.68 1.60
C GLN A 22 1.75 0.19 1.28
N GLU A 23 1.91 -0.65 2.30
CA GLU A 23 1.99 -2.11 2.15
C GLU A 23 0.73 -2.68 1.48
N ALA A 24 -0.46 -2.27 1.92
CA ALA A 24 -1.71 -2.75 1.31
C ALA A 24 -1.85 -2.39 -0.17
N LYS A 25 -1.36 -1.20 -0.59
CA LYS A 25 -1.32 -0.83 -2.01
C LYS A 25 -0.36 -1.75 -2.78
N LEU A 26 0.84 -2.02 -2.26
CA LEU A 26 1.82 -2.88 -2.92
C LEU A 26 1.34 -4.34 -3.02
N GLU A 27 0.77 -4.90 -1.96
CA GLU A 27 0.21 -6.26 -1.96
C GLU A 27 -1.00 -6.44 -2.89
N ALA A 28 -1.70 -5.37 -3.23
CA ALA A 28 -2.80 -5.41 -4.18
C ALA A 28 -2.31 -5.57 -5.63
N ILE A 29 -1.07 -5.19 -5.93
CA ILE A 29 -0.52 -5.13 -7.30
C ILE A 29 -0.56 -6.49 -8.00
N PRO A 30 -0.03 -7.59 -7.43
CA PRO A 30 -0.08 -8.90 -8.08
C PRO A 30 -1.51 -9.37 -8.33
N LYS A 31 -2.45 -9.06 -7.42
CA LYS A 31 -3.87 -9.41 -7.56
C LYS A 31 -4.54 -8.63 -8.68
N LEU A 32 -4.26 -7.33 -8.79
CA LEU A 32 -4.79 -6.48 -9.86
C LEU A 32 -4.24 -6.89 -11.23
N LEU A 33 -2.96 -7.25 -11.30
CA LEU A 33 -2.35 -7.81 -12.51
C LEU A 33 -3.00 -9.14 -12.90
N ALA A 34 -3.24 -10.05 -11.95
CA ALA A 34 -3.93 -11.31 -12.20
C ALA A 34 -5.38 -11.12 -12.68
N LEU A 35 -6.02 -10.00 -12.33
CA LEU A 35 -7.34 -9.60 -12.82
C LEU A 35 -7.30 -8.91 -14.20
N GLY A 36 -6.11 -8.77 -14.80
CA GLY A 36 -5.92 -8.18 -16.13
C GLY A 36 -5.74 -6.66 -16.14
N SER A 37 -5.48 -6.02 -14.99
CA SER A 37 -5.15 -4.60 -14.95
C SER A 37 -3.76 -4.35 -15.51
N THR A 38 -3.52 -3.22 -16.18
CA THR A 38 -2.17 -2.85 -16.65
C THR A 38 -1.36 -2.13 -15.57
N VAL A 39 -0.03 -2.14 -15.71
CA VAL A 39 0.88 -1.41 -14.81
C VAL A 39 0.53 0.08 -14.74
N GLU A 40 0.20 0.69 -15.87
CA GLU A 40 -0.19 2.11 -15.96
C GLU A 40 -1.50 2.41 -15.21
N GLN A 41 -2.49 1.53 -15.35
CA GLN A 41 -3.75 1.63 -14.62
C GLN A 41 -3.53 1.50 -13.11
N ILE A 42 -2.65 0.60 -12.68
CA ILE A 42 -2.32 0.39 -11.28
C ILE A 42 -1.59 1.61 -10.70
N VAL A 43 -0.61 2.16 -11.42
CA VAL A 43 0.09 3.41 -11.07
C VAL A 43 -0.92 4.54 -10.82
N GLN A 44 -1.86 4.73 -11.75
CA GLN A 44 -2.86 5.77 -11.66
C GLN A 44 -3.89 5.51 -10.55
N ALA A 45 -4.37 4.28 -10.41
CA ALA A 45 -5.42 3.92 -9.46
C ALA A 45 -4.94 3.90 -8.01
N LEU A 46 -3.69 3.49 -7.78
CA LEU A 46 -3.10 3.40 -6.44
C LEU A 46 -2.27 4.63 -6.07
N ASP A 47 -2.11 5.59 -6.98
CA ASP A 47 -1.26 6.77 -6.79
C ASP A 47 0.15 6.34 -6.34
N LEU A 48 0.75 5.46 -7.13
CA LEU A 48 2.06 4.86 -6.91
C LEU A 48 2.98 5.19 -8.06
N GLU A 49 4.28 5.24 -7.81
CA GLU A 49 5.25 5.40 -8.88
C GLU A 49 5.42 4.09 -9.66
N THR A 50 5.70 4.20 -10.97
CA THR A 50 5.96 3.04 -11.82
C THR A 50 7.07 2.14 -11.27
N ALA A 51 8.10 2.71 -10.67
CA ALA A 51 9.18 1.96 -10.02
C ALA A 51 8.68 1.12 -8.84
N GLN A 52 7.80 1.68 -8.01
CA GLN A 52 7.19 0.96 -6.88
C GLN A 52 6.31 -0.17 -7.36
N VAL A 53 5.55 0.07 -8.45
CA VAL A 53 4.70 -0.96 -9.02
C VAL A 53 5.53 -2.12 -9.56
N GLN A 54 6.60 -1.84 -10.33
CA GLN A 54 7.49 -2.88 -10.85
C GLN A 54 8.20 -3.69 -9.76
N GLN A 55 8.63 -3.05 -8.67
CA GLN A 55 9.27 -3.75 -7.54
C GLN A 55 8.31 -4.72 -6.82
N ALA A 56 7.01 -4.40 -6.81
CA ALA A 56 5.99 -5.24 -6.19
C ALA A 56 5.50 -6.38 -7.11
N ILE A 57 5.90 -6.37 -8.39
CA ILE A 57 5.64 -7.50 -9.29
C ILE A 57 6.64 -8.60 -8.91
N PRO A 58 6.18 -9.79 -8.45
CA PRO A 58 7.09 -10.90 -8.26
C PRO A 58 7.69 -11.27 -9.63
N ASN A 59 9.01 -11.16 -9.75
CA ASN A 59 9.73 -11.73 -10.88
C ASN A 59 9.58 -13.25 -10.78
N GLU A 60 8.84 -13.86 -11.69
CA GLU A 60 8.78 -15.32 -11.86
C GLU A 60 10.12 -15.85 -12.41
#